data_AF-A0A8D9B3J3-F1
#
_entry.id   AF-A0A8D9B3J3-F1
#
_cell.length_a   1.000
_cell.length_b   1.000
_cell.length_c   1.000
_cell.angle_alpha   90.00
_cell.angle_beta   90.00
_cell.angle_gamma   90.00
#
_symmetry.space_group_name_H-M   'P 1'
#
loop_
_entity.id
_entity.type
_entity.pdbx_description
1 polymer ?
#
loop_
_entity_poly.entity_id
_entity_poly.type
_entity_poly.pdbx_seq_one_letter_code
_entity_poly.pdbx_strand_id
1 'polypeptide(L)'
;MGDAKLIDPQNTMVRYSNPVVITKREDKGAAAKAKSPALMLAAEKGKETEEILNSILPPIEWEEDGQLWRLQVSSDPATRLDVIKLNEQLDTRLQQRQAREAGICPVRRELFTQCFDELIRQAAINCGERGLLLLRVRDEFRQTIAGYQALYESSIAFGMRKALQAEQGKYDMEEEIGKLRSDKVKLEQKLVEMKNKMEQIERRAEELRASEEKKNMDEIMLLKRNNAQLRSQLEGIIAPKK
;
A
#
# COMPACT_ATOMS: atom_id res chain seq x y z
N MET A 1 13.79 9.24 -15.99
CA MET A 1 14.79 10.33 -16.02
C MET A 1 15.63 10.19 -14.78
N GLY A 2 16.77 9.52 -14.91
CA GLY A 2 17.69 9.34 -13.79
C GLY A 2 18.59 10.55 -13.71
N ASP A 3 18.52 11.28 -12.60
CA ASP A 3 19.52 12.28 -12.28
C ASP A 3 20.89 11.59 -12.26
N ALA A 4 21.71 11.88 -13.26
CA ALA A 4 23.14 11.59 -13.19
C ALA A 4 23.70 12.50 -12.08
N LYS A 5 23.61 12.02 -10.83
CA LYS A 5 24.32 12.64 -9.72
C LYS A 5 25.78 12.68 -10.12
N LEU A 6 26.29 13.88 -10.38
CA LEU A 6 27.72 14.15 -10.47
C LEU A 6 28.33 13.53 -9.20
N ILE A 7 29.04 12.41 -9.35
CA ILE A 7 29.74 11.80 -8.23
C ILE A 7 30.82 12.79 -7.86
N ASP A 8 30.63 13.47 -6.73
CA ASP A 8 31.70 14.25 -6.13
C ASP A 8 32.84 13.28 -5.77
N PRO A 9 34.01 13.36 -6.43
CA PRO A 9 35.14 12.49 -6.14
C PRO A 9 35.59 12.58 -4.68
N GLN A 10 35.22 13.64 -3.96
CA GLN A 10 35.53 13.81 -2.53
C GLN A 10 34.58 13.00 -1.61
N ASN A 11 33.42 12.58 -2.12
CA ASN A 11 32.37 11.96 -1.32
C ASN A 11 32.23 10.45 -1.54
N THR A 12 33.13 9.86 -2.33
CA THR A 12 33.20 8.42 -2.58
C THR A 12 34.33 7.75 -1.78
N MET A 13 34.15 6.48 -1.44
CA MET A 13 35.20 5.61 -0.89
C MET A 13 35.96 4.83 -1.97
N VAL A 14 35.45 4.82 -3.20
CA VAL A 14 36.10 4.15 -4.33
C VAL A 14 37.27 4.99 -4.83
N ARG A 15 38.41 4.35 -5.07
CA ARG A 15 39.60 5.04 -5.59
C ARG A 15 39.51 5.22 -7.10
N TYR A 16 39.42 6.48 -7.53
CA TYR A 16 39.46 6.86 -8.95
C TYR A 16 40.85 7.36 -9.37
N SER A 17 41.16 7.23 -10.65
CA SER A 17 42.30 7.88 -11.31
C SER A 17 42.00 9.37 -11.55
N ASN A 18 43.00 10.14 -11.96
CA ASN A 18 42.77 11.54 -12.35
C ASN A 18 41.86 11.62 -13.59
N PRO A 19 40.96 12.61 -13.68
CA PRO A 19 40.17 12.88 -14.88
C PRO A 19 41.05 13.04 -16.13
N VAL A 20 40.63 12.44 -17.25
CA VAL A 20 41.31 12.56 -18.54
C VAL A 20 40.36 13.15 -19.57
N VAL A 21 40.83 14.13 -20.35
CA VAL A 21 40.06 14.70 -21.47
C VAL A 21 40.04 13.71 -22.64
N ILE A 22 38.84 13.36 -23.11
CA ILE A 22 38.65 12.58 -24.32
C ILE A 22 38.84 13.52 -25.52
N THR A 23 40.06 13.60 -26.03
CA THR A 23 40.26 14.16 -27.38
C THR A 23 39.86 13.12 -28.41
N LYS A 24 38.84 13.40 -29.24
CA LYS A 24 38.57 12.65 -30.47
C LYS A 24 39.73 12.85 -31.46
N ARG A 25 40.87 12.18 -31.24
CA ARG A 25 41.90 12.03 -32.24
C ARG A 25 41.98 10.55 -32.59
N GLU A 26 41.76 10.25 -33.86
CA GLU A 26 42.14 8.98 -34.47
C GLU A 26 43.65 8.79 -34.23
N ASP A 27 44.02 7.81 -33.41
CA ASP A 27 45.42 7.44 -33.19
C ASP A 27 45.99 6.86 -34.49
N LYS A 28 46.55 7.74 -35.34
CA LYS A 28 47.55 7.33 -36.32
C LYS A 28 48.81 6.97 -35.56
N GLY A 29 49.12 5.67 -35.59
CA GLY A 29 50.18 5.03 -34.83
C GLY A 29 51.52 5.75 -34.90
N ALA A 30 52.00 6.17 -33.72
CA ALA A 30 53.40 6.45 -33.51
C ALA A 30 54.12 5.14 -33.19
N ALA A 31 54.77 4.56 -34.20
CA ALA A 31 55.70 3.46 -34.03
C ALA A 31 56.86 3.89 -33.11
N ALA A 32 57.01 3.24 -31.95
CA ALA A 32 58.18 3.43 -31.10
C ALA A 32 58.54 2.16 -30.31
N LYS A 33 59.61 1.52 -30.82
CA LYS A 33 60.72 0.81 -30.14
C LYS A 33 60.40 -0.46 -29.34
N ALA A 34 61.19 -1.49 -29.64
CA ALA A 34 61.20 -2.83 -29.04
C ALA A 34 61.09 -2.78 -27.50
N LYS A 35 59.89 -3.10 -27.00
CA LYS A 35 59.66 -3.44 -25.60
C LYS A 35 60.05 -4.91 -25.40
N SER A 36 60.71 -5.23 -24.29
CA SER A 36 61.02 -6.62 -23.94
C SER A 36 59.73 -7.44 -23.82
N PRO A 37 59.76 -8.78 -24.03
CA PRO A 37 58.57 -9.63 -23.95
C PRO A 37 57.81 -9.48 -22.61
N ALA A 38 58.52 -9.28 -21.51
CA ALA A 38 57.96 -9.04 -20.19
C ALA A 38 57.17 -7.72 -20.10
N LEU A 39 57.63 -6.65 -20.77
CA LEU A 39 56.92 -5.36 -20.82
C LEU A 39 55.67 -5.42 -21.70
N MET A 40 55.66 -6.26 -22.75
CA MET A 40 54.45 -6.48 -23.55
C MET A 40 53.41 -7.27 -22.76
N LEU A 41 53.77 -8.38 -22.11
CA LEU A 41 52.84 -9.13 -21.27
C LEU A 41 52.27 -8.30 -20.10
N ALA A 42 53.10 -7.47 -19.46
CA ALA A 42 52.63 -6.59 -18.39
C ALA A 42 51.64 -5.53 -18.90
N ALA A 43 51.86 -5.00 -20.10
CA ALA A 43 50.95 -4.04 -20.73
C ALA A 43 49.62 -4.69 -21.16
N GLU A 44 49.65 -5.93 -21.65
CA GLU A 44 48.43 -6.69 -21.98
C GLU A 44 47.60 -7.01 -20.73
N LYS A 45 48.25 -7.48 -19.65
CA LYS A 45 47.58 -7.70 -18.36
C LYS A 45 47.00 -6.42 -17.77
N GLY A 46 47.68 -5.28 -17.91
CA GLY A 46 47.16 -3.99 -17.46
C GLY A 46 45.90 -3.54 -18.22
N LYS A 47 45.83 -3.84 -19.53
CA LYS A 47 44.62 -3.57 -20.33
C LYS A 47 43.47 -4.49 -19.92
N GLU A 48 43.75 -5.77 -19.72
CA GLU A 48 42.74 -6.74 -19.27
C GLU A 48 42.16 -6.35 -17.90
N THR A 49 42.99 -5.93 -16.95
CA THR A 49 42.51 -5.46 -15.65
C THR A 49 41.68 -4.17 -15.78
N GLU A 50 42.08 -3.23 -16.63
CA GLU A 50 41.29 -2.02 -16.91
C GLU A 50 39.92 -2.35 -17.55
N GLU A 51 39.87 -3.27 -18.50
CA GLU A 51 38.62 -3.73 -19.12
C GLU A 51 37.68 -4.37 -18.09
N ILE A 52 38.23 -5.24 -17.22
CA ILE A 52 37.48 -5.85 -16.13
C ILE A 52 36.97 -4.77 -15.16
N LEU A 53 37.82 -3.83 -14.75
CA LEU A 53 37.43 -2.75 -13.84
C LEU A 53 36.31 -1.87 -14.44
N ASN A 54 36.40 -1.55 -15.74
CA ASN A 54 35.36 -0.81 -16.45
C ASN A 54 34.04 -1.59 -16.54
N SER A 55 34.08 -2.93 -16.57
CA SER A 55 32.87 -3.76 -16.52
C SER A 55 32.21 -3.77 -15.12
N ILE A 56 33.01 -3.72 -14.06
CA ILE A 56 32.56 -3.77 -12.66
C ILE A 56 32.00 -2.41 -12.23
N LEU A 57 32.75 -1.34 -12.55
CA LEU A 57 32.48 0.05 -12.21
C LEU A 57 32.69 0.89 -13.47
N PRO A 58 31.61 1.14 -14.25
CA PRO A 58 31.70 1.89 -15.49
C PRO A 58 32.33 3.27 -15.30
N PRO A 59 33.14 3.74 -16.26
CA PRO A 59 33.71 5.07 -16.22
C PRO A 59 32.61 6.13 -16.25
N ILE A 60 32.85 7.22 -15.53
CA ILE A 60 31.95 8.37 -15.46
C ILE A 60 32.44 9.38 -16.49
N GLU A 61 31.53 9.87 -17.33
CA GLU A 61 31.82 10.87 -18.34
C GLU A 61 30.98 12.13 -18.09
N TRP A 62 31.59 13.31 -18.19
CA TRP A 62 30.91 14.61 -18.08
C TRP A 62 31.53 15.63 -19.03
N GLU A 63 30.77 16.66 -19.37
CA GLU A 63 31.23 17.77 -20.20
C GLU A 63 31.47 19.01 -19.32
N GLU A 64 32.64 19.62 -19.46
CA GLU A 64 33.04 20.84 -18.75
C GLU A 64 33.83 21.73 -19.72
N ASP A 65 33.40 22.99 -19.86
CA ASP A 65 34.00 23.97 -20.79
C ASP A 65 34.16 23.49 -22.24
N GLY A 66 33.18 22.71 -22.74
CA GLY A 66 33.19 22.16 -24.10
C GLY A 66 34.19 21.02 -24.33
N GLN A 67 34.77 20.49 -23.25
CA GLN A 67 35.63 19.31 -23.26
C GLN A 67 34.93 18.14 -22.56
N LEU A 68 35.00 16.96 -23.16
CA LEU A 68 34.47 15.73 -22.57
C LEU A 68 35.54 15.10 -21.68
N TRP A 69 35.24 14.98 -20.39
CA TRP A 69 36.09 14.37 -19.38
C TRP A 69 35.64 12.95 -19.06
N ARG A 70 36.60 12.08 -18.75
CA ARG A 70 36.39 10.72 -18.29
C ARG A 70 37.11 10.49 -16.98
N LEU A 71 36.38 9.93 -16.01
CA LEU A 71 36.91 9.46 -14.74
C LEU A 71 36.81 7.93 -14.71
N GLN A 72 37.97 7.29 -14.59
CA GLN A 72 38.10 5.85 -14.50
C GLN A 72 38.49 5.43 -13.09
N VAL A 73 38.11 4.21 -12.73
CA VAL A 73 38.54 3.59 -11.49
C VAL A 73 40.04 3.31 -11.55
N SER A 74 40.74 3.54 -10.44
CA SER A 74 42.19 3.33 -10.39
C SER A 74 42.54 1.85 -10.51
N SER A 75 43.49 1.52 -11.38
CA SER A 75 44.08 0.19 -11.53
C SER A 75 45.23 -0.06 -10.55
N ASP A 76 45.55 0.92 -9.67
CA ASP A 76 46.62 0.79 -8.69
C ASP A 76 46.28 -0.27 -7.63
N PRO A 77 47.17 -1.26 -7.40
CA PRO A 77 47.02 -2.21 -6.32
C PRO A 77 46.94 -1.52 -4.95
N ALA A 78 46.08 -2.02 -4.06
CA ALA A 78 45.97 -1.50 -2.71
C ALA A 78 47.04 -2.11 -1.78
N THR A 79 47.59 -1.28 -0.90
CA THR A 79 48.48 -1.71 0.17
C THR A 79 47.71 -1.99 1.46
N ARG A 80 48.36 -2.64 2.44
CA ARG A 80 47.76 -2.86 3.78
C ARG A 80 47.33 -1.53 4.44
N LEU A 81 48.10 -0.45 4.24
CA LEU A 81 47.77 0.86 4.80
C LEU A 81 46.53 1.45 4.14
N ASP A 82 46.32 1.21 2.84
CA ASP A 82 45.12 1.69 2.13
C ASP A 82 43.85 1.00 2.65
N VAL A 83 43.93 -0.30 2.94
CA VAL A 83 42.81 -1.06 3.54
C VAL A 83 42.47 -0.53 4.94
N ILE A 84 43.48 -0.23 5.76
CA ILE A 84 43.26 0.36 7.10
C ILE A 84 42.58 1.72 6.98
N LYS A 85 43.07 2.59 6.07
CA LYS A 85 42.46 3.90 5.82
C LYS A 85 41.01 3.79 5.33
N LEU A 86 40.71 2.83 4.45
CA LEU A 86 39.34 2.59 3.99
C LEU A 86 38.40 2.25 5.15
N ASN A 87 38.84 1.41 6.07
CA ASN A 87 38.06 1.05 7.26
C ASN A 87 37.83 2.27 8.17
N GLU A 88 38.89 3.03 8.47
CA GLU A 88 38.79 4.25 9.27
C GLU A 88 37.88 5.30 8.62
N GLN A 89 37.94 5.45 7.29
CA GLN A 89 37.05 6.33 6.54
C GLN A 89 35.59 5.88 6.62
N LEU A 90 35.32 4.57 6.54
CA LEU A 90 33.97 4.03 6.68
C LEU A 90 33.41 4.34 8.07
N ASP A 91 34.17 4.02 9.12
CA ASP A 91 33.78 4.26 10.51
C ASP A 91 33.52 5.76 10.78
N THR A 92 34.44 6.61 10.31
CA THR A 92 34.31 8.06 10.43
C THR A 92 33.05 8.57 9.73
N ARG A 93 32.78 8.13 8.49
CA ARG A 93 31.59 8.57 7.75
C ARG A 93 30.29 8.02 8.34
N LEU A 94 30.29 6.79 8.88
CA LEU A 94 29.13 6.24 9.59
C LEU A 94 28.81 7.08 10.83
N GLN A 95 29.82 7.48 11.61
CA GLN A 95 29.64 8.31 12.79
C GLN A 95 29.20 9.74 12.42
N GLN A 96 29.89 10.39 11.47
CA GLN A 96 29.57 11.76 11.04
C GLN A 96 28.16 11.88 10.47
N ARG A 97 27.71 10.89 9.70
CA ARG A 97 26.35 10.85 9.13
C ARG A 97 25.32 10.19 10.06
N GLN A 98 25.70 9.88 11.31
CA GLN A 98 24.83 9.30 12.33
C GLN A 98 24.04 8.08 11.84
N ALA A 99 24.74 7.16 11.17
CA ALA A 99 24.14 5.94 10.68
C ALA A 99 23.63 5.07 11.84
N ARG A 100 22.44 4.47 11.70
CA ARG A 100 21.88 3.59 12.73
C ARG A 100 22.61 2.25 12.75
N GLU A 101 22.95 1.79 13.95
CA GLU A 101 23.59 0.48 14.17
C GLU A 101 22.63 -0.70 13.92
N ALA A 102 21.35 -0.53 14.29
CA ALA A 102 20.31 -1.54 14.14
C ALA A 102 19.19 -1.08 13.20
N GLY A 103 18.54 -2.04 12.55
CA GLY A 103 17.42 -1.81 11.62
C GLY A 103 17.83 -1.26 10.25
N ILE A 104 16.84 -0.85 9.46
CA ILE A 104 17.02 -0.35 8.11
C ILE A 104 17.59 1.09 8.17
N CYS A 105 18.73 1.32 7.52
CA CYS A 105 19.39 2.62 7.46
C CYS A 105 19.93 2.89 6.04
N PRO A 106 19.38 3.88 5.32
CA PRO A 106 19.83 4.21 3.97
C PRO A 106 21.28 4.69 3.91
N VAL A 107 21.70 5.53 4.88
CA VAL A 107 23.08 6.03 4.98
C VAL A 107 24.07 4.88 5.13
N ARG A 108 23.78 3.95 6.07
CA ARG A 108 24.60 2.76 6.24
C ARG A 108 24.64 1.94 4.96
N ARG A 109 23.49 1.69 4.33
CA ARG A 109 23.40 0.92 3.08
C ARG A 109 24.24 1.55 1.97
N GLU A 110 24.21 2.87 1.82
CA GLU A 110 25.00 3.62 0.84
C GLU A 110 26.49 3.47 1.10
N LEU A 111 26.95 3.73 2.34
CA LEU A 111 28.37 3.65 2.70
C LEU A 111 28.92 2.22 2.56
N PHE A 112 28.19 1.21 3.01
CA PHE A 112 28.60 -0.19 2.82
C PHE A 112 28.62 -0.59 1.33
N THR A 113 27.74 -0.02 0.51
CA THR A 113 27.77 -0.25 -0.93
C THR A 113 29.04 0.30 -1.56
N GLN A 114 29.39 1.56 -1.25
CA GLN A 114 30.63 2.16 -1.75
C GLN A 114 31.88 1.42 -1.25
N CYS A 115 31.91 1.01 0.01
CA CYS A 115 33.02 0.23 0.58
C CYS A 115 33.15 -1.12 -0.13
N PHE A 116 32.02 -1.80 -0.38
CA PHE A 116 32.05 -3.08 -1.09
C PHE A 116 32.50 -2.93 -2.54
N ASP A 117 32.10 -1.85 -3.22
CA ASP A 117 32.57 -1.53 -4.58
C ASP A 117 34.10 -1.32 -4.60
N GLU A 118 34.67 -0.65 -3.59
CA GLU A 118 36.13 -0.51 -3.44
C GLU A 118 36.81 -1.86 -3.13
N LEU A 119 36.20 -2.72 -2.30
CA LEU A 119 36.72 -4.08 -2.06
C LEU A 119 36.71 -4.93 -3.34
N ILE A 120 35.68 -4.80 -4.18
CA ILE A 120 35.62 -5.49 -5.47
C ILE A 120 36.73 -4.97 -6.40
N ARG A 121 36.96 -3.65 -6.46
CA ARG A 121 38.08 -3.06 -7.21
C ARG A 121 39.42 -3.66 -6.77
N GLN A 122 39.71 -3.67 -5.46
CA GLN A 122 40.94 -4.23 -4.91
C GLN A 122 41.07 -5.73 -5.18
N ALA A 123 39.97 -6.48 -5.09
CA ALA A 123 39.96 -7.90 -5.38
C ALA A 123 40.22 -8.20 -6.86
N ALA A 124 39.62 -7.42 -7.76
CA ALA A 124 39.76 -7.54 -9.21
C ALA A 124 41.18 -7.24 -9.71
N ILE A 125 41.85 -6.24 -9.13
CA ILE A 125 43.24 -5.91 -9.46
C ILE A 125 44.19 -7.06 -9.10
N ASN A 126 43.92 -7.74 -7.98
CA ASN A 126 44.69 -8.90 -7.56
C ASN A 126 44.38 -10.15 -8.39
N CYS A 127 43.10 -10.38 -8.71
CA CYS A 127 42.61 -11.51 -9.50
C CYS A 127 41.24 -11.14 -10.08
N GLY A 128 41.18 -10.96 -11.40
CA GLY A 128 40.00 -10.46 -12.10
C GLY A 128 38.78 -11.35 -11.91
N GLU A 129 38.96 -12.66 -11.96
CA GLU A 129 37.90 -13.67 -11.80
C GLU A 129 37.26 -13.59 -10.42
N ARG A 130 38.06 -13.35 -9.38
CA ARG A 130 37.55 -13.14 -8.01
C ARG A 130 36.75 -11.84 -7.91
N GLY A 131 37.21 -10.78 -8.56
CA GLY A 131 36.47 -9.51 -8.67
C GLY A 131 35.11 -9.71 -9.36
N LEU A 132 35.09 -10.40 -10.50
CA LEU A 132 33.87 -10.71 -11.25
C LEU A 132 32.91 -11.60 -10.46
N LEU A 133 33.42 -12.56 -9.68
CA LEU A 133 32.58 -13.37 -8.80
C LEU A 133 31.92 -12.52 -7.71
N LEU A 134 32.67 -11.64 -7.05
CA LEU A 134 32.13 -10.74 -6.03
C LEU A 134 31.11 -9.75 -6.61
N LEU A 135 31.34 -9.26 -7.84
CA LEU A 135 30.37 -8.47 -8.59
C LEU A 135 29.04 -9.21 -8.74
N ARG A 136 29.09 -10.47 -9.17
CA ARG A 136 27.88 -11.29 -9.35
C ARG A 136 27.12 -11.50 -8.04
N VAL A 137 27.84 -11.80 -6.96
CA VAL A 137 27.26 -11.96 -5.61
C VAL A 137 26.61 -10.66 -5.15
N ARG A 138 27.26 -9.50 -5.37
CA ARG A 138 26.70 -8.18 -5.08
C ARG A 138 25.35 -7.97 -5.76
N ASP A 139 25.30 -8.26 -7.06
CA ASP A 139 24.14 -7.97 -7.89
C ASP A 139 22.98 -8.93 -7.57
N GLU A 140 23.27 -10.20 -7.25
CA GLU A 140 22.30 -11.16 -6.73
C GLU A 140 21.69 -10.68 -5.40
N PHE A 141 22.50 -10.18 -4.46
CA PHE A 141 22.00 -9.61 -3.21
C PHE A 141 21.16 -8.35 -3.44
N ARG A 142 21.56 -7.48 -4.39
CA ARG A 142 20.77 -6.29 -4.76
C ARG A 142 19.40 -6.71 -5.32
N GLN A 143 19.37 -7.70 -6.21
CA GLN A 143 18.12 -8.23 -6.77
C GLN A 143 17.22 -8.86 -5.69
N THR A 144 17.82 -9.64 -4.78
CA THR A 144 17.10 -10.27 -3.66
C THR A 144 16.45 -9.23 -2.76
N ILE A 145 17.20 -8.18 -2.40
CA ILE A 145 16.69 -7.09 -1.57
C ILE A 145 15.57 -6.32 -2.30
N ALA A 146 15.72 -6.04 -3.58
CA ALA A 146 14.67 -5.40 -4.39
C ALA A 146 13.39 -6.26 -4.44
N GLY A 147 13.52 -7.59 -4.56
CA GLY A 147 12.40 -8.52 -4.47
C GLY A 147 11.69 -8.46 -3.11
N TYR A 148 12.44 -8.45 -2.00
CA TYR A 148 11.86 -8.29 -0.67
C TYR A 148 11.18 -6.93 -0.48
N GLN A 149 11.74 -5.85 -1.02
CA GLN A 149 11.13 -4.51 -0.98
C GLN A 149 9.79 -4.51 -1.72
N ALA A 150 9.73 -5.04 -2.94
CA ALA A 150 8.51 -5.13 -3.72
C ALA A 150 7.42 -5.96 -3.01
N LEU A 151 7.81 -7.08 -2.38
CA LEU A 151 6.89 -7.91 -1.59
C LEU A 151 6.37 -7.19 -0.35
N TYR A 152 7.24 -6.44 0.34
CA TYR A 152 6.88 -5.66 1.52
C TYR A 152 5.91 -4.52 1.17
N GLU A 153 6.19 -3.77 0.10
CA GLU A 153 5.31 -2.73 -0.43
C GLU A 153 3.93 -3.30 -0.82
N SER A 154 3.93 -4.45 -1.51
CA SER A 154 2.70 -5.16 -1.87
C SER A 154 1.90 -5.61 -0.65
N SER A 155 2.58 -6.10 0.38
CA SER A 155 1.97 -6.53 1.64
C SER A 155 1.31 -5.36 2.39
N ILE A 156 1.99 -4.21 2.47
CA ILE A 156 1.42 -3.00 3.07
C ILE A 156 0.19 -2.55 2.28
N ALA A 157 0.29 -2.47 0.95
CA ALA A 157 -0.81 -2.05 0.09
C ALA A 157 -2.03 -2.99 0.21
N PHE A 158 -1.79 -4.30 0.38
CA PHE A 158 -2.86 -5.25 0.67
C PHE A 158 -3.52 -4.98 2.02
N GLY A 159 -2.73 -4.80 3.09
CA GLY A 159 -3.23 -4.49 4.43
C GLY A 159 -4.07 -3.21 4.46
N MET A 160 -3.59 -2.14 3.83
CA MET A 160 -4.32 -0.87 3.72
C MET A 160 -5.65 -1.03 2.98
N ARG A 161 -5.68 -1.77 1.86
CA ARG A 161 -6.92 -2.03 1.12
C ARG A 161 -7.93 -2.81 1.96
N LYS A 162 -7.48 -3.80 2.72
CA LYS A 162 -8.37 -4.61 3.58
C LYS A 162 -8.91 -3.80 4.76
N ALA A 163 -8.09 -2.94 5.36
CA ALA A 163 -8.55 -2.02 6.40
C ALA A 163 -9.63 -1.06 5.86
N LEU A 164 -9.40 -0.47 4.69
CA LEU A 164 -10.36 0.43 4.05
C LEU A 164 -11.67 -0.30 3.69
N GLN A 165 -11.57 -1.51 3.14
CA GLN A 165 -12.73 -2.35 2.81
C GLN A 165 -13.58 -2.67 4.06
N ALA A 166 -12.93 -2.91 5.21
CA ALA A 166 -13.62 -3.17 6.46
C ALA A 166 -14.35 -1.92 6.99
N GLU A 167 -13.72 -0.75 6.92
CA GLU A 167 -14.35 0.52 7.30
C GLU A 167 -15.55 0.85 6.41
N GLN A 168 -15.43 0.65 5.10
CA GLN A 168 -16.55 0.85 4.18
C GLN A 168 -17.71 -0.11 4.48
N GLY A 169 -17.43 -1.40 4.69
CA GLY A 169 -18.46 -2.38 5.04
C GLY A 169 -19.15 -2.06 6.37
N LYS A 170 -18.43 -1.50 7.34
CA LYS A 170 -19.02 -1.01 8.60
C LYS A 170 -19.96 0.16 8.35
N TYR A 171 -19.54 1.14 7.56
CA TYR A 171 -20.36 2.31 7.20
C TYR A 171 -21.68 1.88 6.53
N ASP A 172 -21.61 0.99 5.54
CA ASP A 172 -22.79 0.49 4.82
C ASP A 172 -23.79 -0.18 5.77
N MET A 173 -23.30 -0.98 6.73
CA MET A 173 -24.12 -1.62 7.75
C MET A 173 -24.75 -0.62 8.71
N GLU A 174 -24.01 0.42 9.12
CA GLU A 174 -24.54 1.50 9.97
C GLU A 174 -25.67 2.26 9.26
N GLU A 175 -25.53 2.51 7.95
CA GLU A 175 -26.57 3.12 7.13
C GLU A 175 -27.83 2.24 7.06
N GLU A 176 -27.67 0.93 6.83
CA GLU A 176 -28.77 -0.03 6.80
C GLU A 176 -29.49 -0.11 8.16
N ILE A 177 -28.75 -0.15 9.26
CA ILE A 177 -29.30 -0.08 10.61
C ILE A 177 -30.12 1.19 10.80
N GLY A 178 -29.63 2.34 10.33
CA GLY A 178 -30.35 3.61 10.38
C GLY A 178 -31.69 3.56 9.65
N LYS A 179 -31.71 3.02 8.41
CA LYS A 179 -32.92 2.83 7.60
C LYS A 179 -33.92 1.90 8.29
N LEU A 180 -33.47 0.71 8.72
CA LEU A 180 -34.31 -0.28 9.38
C LEU A 180 -34.91 0.25 10.70
N ARG A 181 -34.15 1.03 11.48
CA ARG A 181 -34.67 1.68 12.70
C ARG A 181 -35.77 2.69 12.38
N SER A 182 -35.58 3.52 11.36
CA SER A 182 -36.63 4.46 10.90
C SER A 182 -37.89 3.71 10.47
N ASP A 183 -37.74 2.63 9.69
CA ASP A 183 -38.88 1.89 9.16
C ASP A 183 -39.62 1.10 10.25
N LYS A 184 -38.90 0.57 11.24
CA LYS A 184 -39.50 -0.03 12.44
C LYS A 184 -40.43 0.97 13.14
N VAL A 185 -39.96 2.20 13.40
CA VAL A 185 -40.77 3.23 14.08
C VAL A 185 -42.01 3.58 13.25
N LYS A 186 -41.87 3.73 11.92
CA LYS A 186 -43.02 3.99 11.04
C LYS A 186 -44.04 2.85 11.06
N LEU A 187 -43.58 1.61 11.06
CA LEU A 187 -44.46 0.43 11.11
C LEU A 187 -45.16 0.31 12.47
N GLU A 188 -44.46 0.58 13.58
CA GLU A 188 -45.05 0.63 14.92
C GLU A 188 -46.14 1.70 15.01
N GLN A 189 -45.93 2.90 14.46
CA GLN A 189 -46.94 3.96 14.38
C GLN A 189 -48.17 3.50 13.58
N LYS A 190 -47.97 2.94 12.39
CA LYS A 190 -49.07 2.40 11.57
C LYS A 190 -49.86 1.30 12.29
N LEU A 191 -49.18 0.45 13.05
CA LEU A 191 -49.79 -0.62 13.82
C LEU A 191 -50.69 -0.04 14.92
N VAL A 192 -50.21 0.97 15.66
CA VAL A 192 -51.01 1.69 16.66
C VAL A 192 -52.21 2.38 16.01
N GLU A 193 -52.02 3.08 14.89
CA GLU A 193 -53.11 3.73 14.16
C GLU A 193 -54.20 2.74 13.71
N MET A 194 -53.80 1.59 13.16
CA MET A 194 -54.75 0.57 12.72
C MET A 194 -55.47 -0.10 13.89
N LYS A 195 -54.78 -0.35 15.01
CA LYS A 195 -55.42 -0.84 16.24
C LYS A 195 -56.48 0.13 16.75
N ASN A 196 -56.15 1.42 16.82
CA ASN A 196 -57.11 2.45 17.24
C ASN A 196 -58.33 2.51 16.31
N LYS A 197 -58.12 2.37 14.99
CA LYS A 197 -59.23 2.32 14.03
C LYS A 197 -60.10 1.08 14.23
N MET A 198 -59.49 -0.09 14.47
CA MET A 198 -60.22 -1.33 14.72
C MET A 198 -61.08 -1.22 15.98
N GLU A 199 -60.51 -0.73 17.07
CA GLU A 199 -61.22 -0.52 18.34
C GLU A 199 -62.39 0.47 18.20
N GLN A 200 -62.20 1.55 17.44
CA GLN A 200 -63.28 2.49 17.13
C GLN A 200 -64.42 1.86 16.33
N ILE A 201 -64.10 1.00 15.36
CA ILE A 201 -65.10 0.31 14.54
C ILE A 201 -65.87 -0.70 15.39
N GLU A 202 -65.17 -1.50 16.20
CA GLU A 202 -65.78 -2.49 17.10
C GLU A 202 -66.74 -1.80 18.08
N ARG A 203 -66.29 -0.72 18.73
CA ARG A 203 -67.13 0.05 19.66
C ARG A 203 -68.38 0.61 19.00
N ARG A 204 -68.25 1.19 17.79
CA ARG A 204 -69.41 1.68 17.03
C ARG A 204 -70.38 0.57 16.65
N ALA A 205 -69.88 -0.59 16.24
CA ALA A 205 -70.70 -1.74 15.88
C ALA A 205 -71.43 -2.32 17.11
N GLU A 206 -70.80 -2.28 18.28
CA GLU A 206 -71.40 -2.71 19.55
C GLU A 206 -72.48 -1.74 20.02
N GLU A 207 -72.23 -0.43 19.96
CA GLU A 207 -73.21 0.62 20.27
C GLU A 207 -74.43 0.54 19.33
N LEU A 208 -74.21 0.29 18.02
CA LEU A 208 -75.28 0.13 17.05
C LEU A 208 -76.12 -1.11 17.34
N ARG A 209 -75.48 -2.28 17.56
CA ARG A 209 -76.18 -3.52 17.92
C ARG A 209 -77.00 -3.38 19.20
N ALA A 210 -76.44 -2.78 20.25
CA ALA A 210 -77.15 -2.56 21.51
C ALA A 210 -78.36 -1.62 21.34
N SER A 211 -78.23 -0.57 20.50
CA SER A 211 -79.34 0.32 20.15
C SER A 211 -80.44 -0.42 19.37
N GLU A 212 -80.08 -1.25 18.39
CA GLU A 212 -81.04 -2.04 17.60
C GLU A 212 -81.75 -3.10 18.46
N GLU A 213 -81.02 -3.82 19.31
CA GLU A 213 -81.60 -4.76 20.28
C GLU A 213 -82.59 -4.07 21.21
N LYS A 214 -82.25 -2.88 21.72
CA LYS A 214 -83.15 -2.10 22.57
C LYS A 214 -84.43 -1.70 21.83
N LYS A 215 -84.31 -1.18 20.60
CA LYS A 215 -85.47 -0.81 19.76
C LYS A 215 -86.37 -2.02 19.49
N ASN A 216 -85.78 -3.14 19.09
CA ASN A 216 -86.52 -4.38 18.83
C ASN A 216 -87.21 -4.89 20.10
N MET A 217 -86.55 -4.79 21.26
CA MET A 217 -87.12 -5.21 22.53
C MET A 217 -88.29 -4.30 22.96
N ASP A 218 -88.17 -2.99 22.79
CA ASP A 218 -89.25 -2.02 23.03
C ASP A 218 -90.44 -2.28 22.09
N GLU A 219 -90.18 -2.58 20.81
CA GLU A 219 -91.22 -2.93 19.83
C GLU A 219 -91.93 -4.25 20.18
N ILE A 220 -91.18 -5.28 20.58
CA ILE A 220 -91.75 -6.54 21.08
C ILE A 220 -92.63 -6.29 22.32
N MET A 221 -92.20 -5.45 23.25
CA MET A 221 -93.01 -5.11 24.44
C MET A 221 -94.31 -4.38 24.05
N LEU A 222 -94.24 -3.41 23.13
CA LEU A 222 -95.41 -2.71 22.61
C LEU A 222 -96.39 -3.69 21.94
N LEU A 223 -95.88 -4.56 21.06
CA LEU A 223 -96.68 -5.57 20.38
C LEU A 223 -97.31 -6.54 21.37
N LYS A 224 -96.58 -7.01 22.39
CA LYS A 224 -97.14 -7.86 23.46
C LYS A 224 -98.27 -7.15 24.21
N ARG A 225 -98.09 -5.87 24.56
CA ARG A 225 -99.12 -5.07 25.23
C ARG A 225 -100.37 -4.90 24.36
N ASN A 226 -100.20 -4.56 23.08
CA ASN A 226 -101.30 -4.44 22.12
C ASN A 226 -102.03 -5.79 21.92
N ASN A 227 -101.29 -6.89 21.79
CA ASN A 227 -101.88 -8.23 21.63
C ASN A 227 -102.68 -8.62 22.88
N ALA A 228 -102.18 -8.31 24.09
CA ALA A 228 -102.90 -8.53 25.33
C ALA A 228 -104.19 -7.69 25.43
N GLN A 229 -104.14 -6.41 25.03
CA GLN A 229 -105.34 -5.56 24.97
C GLN A 229 -106.37 -6.07 23.97
N LEU A 230 -105.93 -6.46 22.76
CA LEU A 230 -106.81 -7.04 21.74
C LEU A 230 -107.43 -8.37 22.21
N ARG A 231 -106.67 -9.24 22.86
CA ARG A 231 -107.20 -10.47 23.48
C ARG A 231 -108.27 -10.15 24.53
N SER A 232 -108.00 -9.21 25.43
CA SER A 232 -108.98 -8.79 26.44
C SER A 232 -110.25 -8.17 25.82
N GLN A 233 -110.12 -7.39 24.75
CA GLN A 233 -111.27 -6.86 24.01
C GLN A 233 -112.08 -7.99 23.34
N LEU A 234 -111.42 -8.96 22.72
CA LEU A 234 -112.09 -10.13 22.12
C LEU A 234 -112.78 -10.98 23.18
N GLU A 235 -112.13 -11.24 24.31
CA GLU A 235 -112.76 -11.93 25.46
C GLU A 235 -113.96 -11.15 25.98
N GLY A 236 -113.92 -9.81 26.02
CA GLY A 236 -115.07 -8.97 26.38
C GLY A 236 -116.22 -8.99 25.37
N ILE A 237 -115.93 -9.23 24.08
CA ILE A 237 -116.94 -9.38 23.02
C ILE A 237 -117.55 -10.79 23.01
N ILE A 238 -116.75 -11.81 23.36
CA ILE A 238 -117.15 -13.23 23.38
C ILE A 238 -117.80 -13.62 24.73
N ALA A 239 -117.51 -12.90 25.82
CA ALA A 239 -118.14 -13.12 27.11
C ALA A 239 -119.66 -12.91 27.00
N PRO A 240 -120.48 -13.89 27.45
CA PRO A 240 -121.93 -13.80 27.31
C PRO A 240 -122.47 -12.63 28.13
N LYS A 241 -123.29 -11.77 27.50
CA LYS A 241 -124.13 -10.82 28.24
C LYS A 241 -125.07 -11.62 29.15
N LYS A 242 -125.01 -11.35 30.46
CA LYS A 242 -126.07 -11.73 31.41
C LYS A 242 -127.39 -11.11 31.01
#